data_AF-A0A965CV86-F1
#
_entry.id   AF-A0A965CV86-F1
#
_cell.length_a   1.000
_cell.length_b   1.000
_cell.length_c   1.000
_cell.angle_alpha   90.00
_cell.angle_beta   90.00
_cell.angle_gamma   90.00
#
_symmetry.space_group_name_H-M   'P 1'
#
loop_
_entity.id
_entity.type
_entity.pdbx_description
1 polymer ?
#
loop_
_entity_poly.entity_id
_entity_poly.type
_entity_poly.pdbx_seq_one_letter_code
_entity_poly.pdbx_strand_id
1 'polypeptide(L)'
;MTQSGEKGQGITQTLGLVLVPDFSMIAFTSLIEPLRLANRVSHQQLYDWKIYTIDGGPVQASNGIRLEADGSIADIGPMPNVVVCGGLDIQRQDHSLLIAKLRRLAFYGVSIGAVCTGSYVLAKAGLLDGYRCTIHWENHES
;
A
#
# COMPACT_ATOMS: atom_id res chain seq x y z
N MET A 1 -41.26 9.91 -19.27
CA MET A 1 -40.06 10.75 -19.18
C MET A 1 -39.81 11.05 -17.72
N THR A 2 -39.01 10.23 -17.06
CA THR A 2 -38.58 10.43 -15.67
C THR A 2 -37.07 10.52 -15.69
N GLN A 3 -36.58 11.58 -15.04
CA GLN A 3 -35.28 12.19 -15.20
C GLN A 3 -34.13 11.22 -14.91
N SER A 4 -33.16 11.22 -15.83
CA SER A 4 -31.84 10.62 -15.66
C SER A 4 -31.18 11.19 -14.41
N GLY A 5 -30.96 10.35 -13.40
CA GLY A 5 -30.15 10.71 -12.24
C GLY A 5 -28.74 11.09 -12.70
N GLU A 6 -28.31 12.30 -12.34
CA GLU A 6 -26.94 12.75 -12.47
C GLU A 6 -26.04 11.80 -11.66
N LYS A 7 -25.33 10.90 -12.36
CA LYS A 7 -24.22 10.16 -11.77
C LYS A 7 -23.11 11.17 -11.51
N GLY A 8 -22.91 11.54 -10.25
CA GLY A 8 -21.71 12.25 -9.83
C GLY A 8 -20.50 11.43 -10.28
N GLN A 9 -19.72 11.96 -11.23
CA GLN A 9 -18.46 11.37 -11.67
C GLN A 9 -17.46 11.52 -10.51
N GLY A 10 -17.43 10.53 -9.62
CA GLY A 10 -16.41 10.45 -8.57
C GLY A 10 -15.05 10.23 -9.22
N ILE A 11 -14.06 11.03 -8.82
CA ILE A 11 -12.66 10.86 -9.24
C ILE A 11 -12.19 9.49 -8.74
N THR A 12 -11.69 8.64 -9.64
CA THR A 12 -11.09 7.33 -9.30
C THR A 12 -10.01 7.52 -8.25
N GLN A 13 -10.08 6.77 -7.14
CA GLN A 13 -9.07 6.79 -6.11
C GLN A 13 -7.95 5.81 -6.45
N THR A 14 -6.77 6.32 -6.77
CA THR A 14 -5.58 5.50 -7.04
C THR A 14 -4.76 5.28 -5.75
N LEU A 15 -4.41 4.02 -5.49
CA LEU A 15 -3.53 3.61 -4.39
C LEU A 15 -2.15 3.21 -4.92
N GLY A 16 -1.08 3.67 -4.26
CA GLY A 16 0.27 3.12 -4.45
C GLY A 16 0.53 1.99 -3.45
N LEU A 17 0.68 0.76 -3.94
CA LEU A 17 0.92 -0.42 -3.12
C LEU A 17 2.40 -0.74 -3.14
N VAL A 18 3.11 -0.42 -2.06
CA VAL A 18 4.55 -0.71 -1.94
C VAL A 18 4.73 -2.09 -1.34
N LEU A 19 5.26 -3.02 -2.13
CA LEU A 19 5.56 -4.38 -1.71
C LEU A 19 7.03 -4.49 -1.33
N VAL A 20 7.29 -4.94 -0.11
CA VAL A 20 8.66 -5.31 0.31
C VAL A 20 8.87 -6.83 0.14
N PRO A 21 10.12 -7.31 0.07
CA PRO A 21 10.41 -8.74 0.03
C PRO A 21 9.67 -9.53 1.12
N ASP A 22 9.25 -10.75 0.79
CA ASP A 22 8.52 -11.65 1.69
C ASP A 22 7.21 -11.08 2.24
N PHE A 23 6.59 -10.13 1.52
CA PHE A 23 5.28 -9.62 1.89
C PHE A 23 4.23 -10.74 1.97
N SER A 24 3.22 -10.54 2.82
CA SER A 24 2.12 -11.50 2.97
C SER A 24 1.16 -11.41 1.79
N MET A 25 1.16 -12.44 0.92
CA MET A 25 0.25 -12.51 -0.22
C MET A 25 -1.22 -12.39 0.20
N ILE A 26 -1.61 -13.04 1.30
CA ILE A 26 -2.99 -12.98 1.80
C ILE A 26 -3.36 -11.56 2.27
N ALA A 27 -2.43 -10.82 2.89
CA ALA A 27 -2.69 -9.45 3.30
C ALA A 27 -2.82 -8.52 2.08
N PHE A 28 -1.95 -8.70 1.09
CA PHE A 28 -2.01 -7.95 -0.17
C PHE A 28 -3.30 -8.23 -0.93
N THR A 29 -3.68 -9.50 -1.13
CA THR A 29 -4.91 -9.84 -1.85
C THR A 29 -6.15 -9.39 -1.09
N SER A 30 -6.16 -9.49 0.24
CA SER A 30 -7.26 -8.98 1.07
C SER A 30 -7.43 -7.46 1.00
N LEU A 31 -6.37 -6.72 0.64
CA LEU A 31 -6.45 -5.28 0.40
C LEU A 31 -7.08 -4.97 -0.97
N ILE A 32 -6.65 -5.64 -2.03
CA ILE A 32 -7.07 -5.30 -3.41
C ILE A 32 -8.42 -5.92 -3.82
N GLU A 33 -8.76 -7.11 -3.31
CA GLU A 33 -9.97 -7.81 -3.72
C GLU A 33 -11.26 -7.07 -3.37
N PRO A 34 -11.40 -6.45 -2.18
CA PRO A 34 -12.54 -5.59 -1.89
C PRO A 34 -12.65 -4.38 -2.84
N LEU A 35 -11.54 -3.75 -3.20
CA LEU A 35 -11.52 -2.61 -4.13
C LEU A 35 -11.98 -3.05 -5.53
N ARG A 36 -11.45 -4.18 -6.02
CA ARG A 36 -11.86 -4.82 -7.26
C ARG A 36 -13.36 -5.16 -7.26
N LEU A 37 -13.85 -5.70 -6.14
CA LEU A 37 -15.26 -6.05 -6.00
C LEU A 37 -16.16 -4.80 -5.94
N ALA A 38 -15.73 -3.73 -5.27
CA ALA A 38 -16.45 -2.45 -5.25
C ALA A 38 -16.60 -1.87 -6.66
N ASN A 39 -15.54 -1.92 -7.46
CA ASN A 39 -15.61 -1.53 -8.87
C ASN A 39 -16.61 -2.39 -9.65
N ARG A 40 -16.60 -3.71 -9.41
CA ARG A 40 -17.50 -4.66 -10.09
C ARG A 40 -18.96 -4.42 -9.74
N VAL A 41 -19.28 -4.24 -8.46
CA VAL A 41 -20.66 -4.09 -7.96
C VAL A 41 -21.23 -2.71 -8.31
N SER A 42 -20.39 -1.66 -8.31
CA SER A 42 -20.83 -0.30 -8.67
C SER A 42 -20.97 -0.08 -10.18
N HIS A 43 -20.40 -0.98 -11.01
CA HIS A 43 -20.23 -0.78 -12.45
C HIS A 43 -19.47 0.51 -12.80
N GLN A 44 -18.56 0.94 -11.92
CA GLN A 44 -17.74 2.14 -12.05
C GLN A 44 -16.30 1.84 -11.63
N GLN A 45 -15.33 2.58 -12.16
CA GLN A 45 -13.95 2.51 -11.71
C GLN A 45 -13.76 3.45 -10.52
N LEU A 46 -14.20 3.01 -9.34
CA LEU A 46 -14.07 3.76 -8.08
C LEU A 46 -12.63 3.78 -7.59
N TYR A 47 -11.92 2.66 -7.74
CA TYR A 47 -10.57 2.46 -7.27
C TYR A 47 -9.64 1.99 -8.38
N ASP A 48 -8.39 2.39 -8.29
CA ASP A 48 -7.28 1.88 -9.09
C ASP A 48 -6.06 1.67 -8.19
N TRP A 49 -5.10 0.88 -8.62
CA TRP A 49 -3.88 0.67 -7.84
C TRP A 49 -2.68 0.40 -8.74
N LYS A 50 -1.50 0.78 -8.23
CA LYS A 50 -0.21 0.49 -8.83
C LYS A 50 0.71 -0.17 -7.82
N ILE A 51 1.40 -1.21 -8.25
CA ILE A 51 2.36 -1.98 -7.46
C ILE A 51 3.73 -1.33 -7.62
N TYR A 52 4.37 -1.03 -6.50
CA TYR A 52 5.71 -0.48 -6.45
C TYR A 52 6.64 -1.36 -5.62
N THR A 53 7.87 -1.51 -6.08
CA THR A 53 8.96 -2.15 -5.34
C THR A 53 10.11 -1.16 -5.20
N ILE A 54 11.16 -1.52 -4.44
CA ILE A 54 12.28 -0.60 -4.19
C ILE A 54 12.94 -0.14 -5.49
N ASP A 55 13.16 -1.08 -6.42
CA ASP A 55 13.88 -0.88 -7.68
C ASP A 55 12.99 -1.00 -8.93
N GLY A 56 11.71 -1.33 -8.76
CA GLY A 56 10.78 -1.60 -9.86
C GLY A 56 10.90 -3.00 -10.45
N GLY A 57 11.75 -3.86 -9.89
CA GLY A 57 11.82 -5.27 -10.24
C GLY A 57 10.73 -6.11 -9.58
N PRO A 58 10.60 -7.38 -9.99
CA PRO A 58 9.64 -8.31 -9.39
C PRO A 58 9.98 -8.60 -7.93
N VAL A 59 8.95 -8.75 -7.10
CA VAL A 59 9.07 -9.05 -5.68
C VAL A 59 8.45 -10.39 -5.36
N GLN A 60 9.11 -11.15 -4.50
CA GLN A 60 8.63 -12.45 -4.02
C GLN A 60 7.82 -12.27 -2.73
N ALA A 61 6.63 -12.86 -2.69
CA ALA A 61 5.82 -12.98 -1.48
C ALA A 61 6.31 -14.13 -0.60
N SER A 62 5.91 -14.14 0.67
CA SER A 62 6.29 -15.17 1.64
C SER A 62 5.88 -16.60 1.28
N ASN A 63 4.99 -16.78 0.30
CA ASN A 63 4.54 -18.07 -0.23
C ASN A 63 5.28 -18.50 -1.51
N GLY A 64 6.33 -17.77 -1.91
CA GLY A 64 7.17 -18.08 -3.06
C GLY A 64 6.67 -17.52 -4.40
N ILE A 65 5.44 -17.00 -4.48
CA ILE A 65 4.91 -16.37 -5.70
C ILE A 65 5.60 -15.03 -5.95
N ARG A 66 5.94 -14.75 -7.21
CA ARG A 66 6.50 -13.46 -7.63
C ARG A 66 5.44 -12.60 -8.32
N LEU A 67 5.45 -11.31 -8.00
CA LEU A 67 4.64 -10.30 -8.67
C LEU A 67 5.54 -9.30 -9.37
N GLU A 68 5.16 -8.94 -10.60
CA GLU A 68 5.76 -7.82 -11.32
C GLU A 68 5.30 -6.49 -10.70
N ALA A 69 6.18 -5.50 -10.73
CA ALA A 69 5.86 -4.14 -10.29
C ALA A 69 5.49 -3.26 -11.49
N ASP A 70 4.64 -2.26 -11.25
CA ASP A 70 4.36 -1.19 -12.22
C ASP A 70 5.46 -0.13 -12.24
N GLY A 71 6.34 -0.11 -11.24
CA GLY A 71 7.49 0.79 -11.16
C GLY A 71 8.22 0.73 -9.81
N SER A 72 9.22 1.59 -9.67
CA SER A 72 10.00 1.73 -8.43
C SER A 72 9.36 2.73 -7.46
N ILE A 73 9.78 2.71 -6.18
CA ILE A 73 9.38 3.75 -5.23
C ILE A 73 9.80 5.16 -5.64
N ALA A 74 10.80 5.30 -6.53
CA ALA A 74 11.20 6.58 -7.09
C ALA A 74 10.10 7.17 -7.98
N ASP A 75 9.37 6.31 -8.69
CA ASP A 75 8.32 6.66 -9.67
C ASP A 75 6.98 7.02 -9.00
N ILE A 76 6.87 6.83 -7.69
CA ILE A 76 5.71 7.30 -6.91
C ILE A 76 5.66 8.82 -6.98
N GLY A 77 4.77 9.33 -7.85
CA GLY A 77 4.44 10.74 -7.99
C GLY A 77 3.50 11.26 -6.90
N PRO A 78 2.86 12.44 -7.09
CA PRO A 78 1.87 12.98 -6.16
C PRO A 78 0.56 12.17 -6.27
N MET A 79 0.53 11.02 -5.61
CA MET A 79 -0.69 10.22 -5.43
C MET A 79 -1.23 10.41 -4.01
N PRO A 80 -2.56 10.39 -3.82
CA PRO A 80 -3.16 10.72 -2.53
C PRO A 80 -2.92 9.66 -1.46
N ASN A 81 -2.76 8.38 -1.85
CA ASN A 81 -2.74 7.25 -0.92
C ASN A 81 -1.61 6.27 -1.24
N VAL A 82 -0.80 5.92 -0.24
CA VAL A 82 0.25 4.89 -0.34
C VAL A 82 0.09 3.88 0.80
N VAL A 83 0.19 2.60 0.49
CA VAL A 83 0.08 1.50 1.46
C VAL A 83 1.32 0.61 1.37
N VAL A 84 1.99 0.39 2.51
CA VAL A 84 3.12 -0.54 2.60
C VAL A 84 2.63 -1.93 2.97
N CYS A 85 2.90 -2.92 2.12
CA CYS A 85 2.58 -4.32 2.35
C CYS A 85 3.82 -5.06 2.84
N GLY A 86 3.85 -5.39 4.13
CA GLY A 86 4.92 -6.21 4.73
C GLY A 86 4.53 -7.68 4.88
N GLY A 87 5.43 -8.46 5.48
CA GLY A 87 5.23 -9.89 5.71
C GLY A 87 6.26 -10.49 6.66
N LEU A 88 6.97 -11.53 6.24
CA LEU A 88 7.95 -12.23 7.09
C LEU A 88 9.27 -11.45 7.18
N ASP A 89 9.98 -11.64 8.30
CA ASP A 89 11.34 -11.13 8.52
C ASP A 89 11.52 -9.61 8.27
N ILE A 90 10.45 -8.81 8.39
CA ILE A 90 10.46 -7.36 8.09
C ILE A 90 11.56 -6.61 8.85
N GLN A 91 11.88 -7.06 10.07
CA GLN A 91 12.88 -6.43 10.92
C GLN A 91 14.32 -6.64 10.42
N ARG A 92 14.56 -7.69 9.63
CA ARG A 92 15.87 -8.06 9.08
C ARG A 92 16.17 -7.39 7.74
N GLN A 93 15.17 -6.78 7.12
CA GLN A 93 15.28 -6.13 5.82
C GLN A 93 15.73 -4.67 5.98
N ASP A 94 16.50 -4.16 5.01
CA ASP A 94 16.84 -2.74 4.94
C ASP A 94 15.70 -1.94 4.32
N HIS A 95 15.14 -1.02 5.11
CA HIS A 95 14.05 -0.13 4.69
C HIS A 95 14.50 1.32 4.52
N SER A 96 15.80 1.61 4.54
CA SER A 96 16.30 3.00 4.60
C SER A 96 15.79 3.88 3.45
N LEU A 97 15.82 3.35 2.22
CA LEU A 97 15.30 4.05 1.03
C LEU A 97 13.78 4.24 1.10
N LEU A 98 13.06 3.22 1.54
CA LEU A 98 11.61 3.27 1.69
C LEU A 98 11.20 4.27 2.76
N ILE A 99 11.85 4.26 3.94
CA ILE A 99 11.61 5.22 5.02
C ILE A 99 11.83 6.66 4.54
N ALA A 100 12.94 6.92 3.84
CA ALA A 100 13.22 8.24 3.28
C ALA A 100 12.13 8.69 2.30
N LYS A 101 11.67 7.79 1.42
CA LYS A 101 10.59 8.06 0.48
C LYS A 101 9.27 8.33 1.20
N LEU A 102 8.88 7.51 2.18
CA LEU A 102 7.63 7.65 2.93
C LEU A 102 7.58 8.98 3.69
N ARG A 103 8.68 9.38 4.35
CA ARG A 103 8.78 10.70 5.00
C ARG A 103 8.57 11.84 4.01
N ARG A 104 9.16 11.74 2.81
CA ARG A 104 8.99 12.74 1.76
C ARG A 104 7.54 12.79 1.27
N LEU A 105 6.88 11.64 1.08
CA LEU A 105 5.47 11.58 0.69
C LEU A 105 4.57 12.17 1.77
N ALA A 106 4.80 11.84 3.04
CA ALA A 106 4.06 12.41 4.17
C ALA A 106 4.20 13.93 4.24
N PHE A 107 5.41 14.46 4.00
CA PHE A 107 5.66 15.90 3.94
C PHE A 107 4.81 16.60 2.85
N TYR A 108 4.54 15.93 1.73
CA TYR A 108 3.64 16.42 0.67
C TYR A 108 2.16 16.13 0.93
N GLY A 109 1.79 15.66 2.12
CA GLY A 109 0.39 15.41 2.50
C GLY A 109 -0.20 14.12 1.94
N VAL A 110 0.62 13.17 1.49
CA VAL A 110 0.15 11.85 1.07
C VAL A 110 -0.32 11.07 2.29
N SER A 111 -1.51 10.46 2.19
CA SER A 111 -2.01 9.53 3.21
C SER A 111 -1.25 8.22 3.12
N ILE A 112 -0.62 7.81 4.21
CA ILE A 112 0.22 6.61 4.26
C ILE A 112 -0.39 5.60 5.23
N GLY A 113 -0.57 4.38 4.74
CA GLY A 113 -1.02 3.24 5.53
C GLY A 113 -0.09 2.04 5.41
N ALA A 114 -0.42 0.99 6.13
CA ALA A 114 0.29 -0.28 6.05
C ALA A 114 -0.64 -1.47 6.30
N VAL A 115 -0.28 -2.61 5.74
CA VAL A 115 -0.93 -3.89 6.00
C VAL A 115 0.07 -4.93 6.48
N CYS A 116 -0.40 -5.82 7.36
CA CYS A 116 0.42 -6.87 7.99
C CYS A 116 1.67 -6.27 8.66
N THR A 117 2.83 -6.77 8.25
CA THR A 117 4.19 -6.32 8.48
C THR A 117 4.48 -4.82 8.43
N GLY A 118 3.79 -4.14 7.51
CA GLY A 118 4.21 -2.84 7.00
C GLY A 118 4.19 -1.74 8.04
N SER A 119 3.41 -1.89 9.12
CA SER A 119 3.36 -0.90 10.20
C SER A 119 4.71 -0.77 10.92
N TYR A 120 5.56 -1.81 10.89
CA TYR A 120 6.94 -1.72 11.38
C TYR A 120 7.74 -0.65 10.59
N VAL A 121 7.60 -0.61 9.27
CA VAL A 121 8.29 0.37 8.41
C VAL A 121 7.79 1.78 8.70
N LEU A 122 6.48 1.96 8.85
CA LEU A 122 5.90 3.26 9.20
C LEU A 122 6.33 3.72 10.61
N ALA A 123 6.40 2.81 11.58
CA ALA A 123 6.91 3.10 12.93
C ALA A 123 8.37 3.57 12.87
N LYS A 124 9.26 2.84 12.16
CA LYS A 124 10.66 3.27 11.94
C LYS A 124 10.77 4.60 11.20
N ALA A 125 9.79 4.94 10.37
CA ALA A 125 9.71 6.23 9.72
C ALA A 125 9.22 7.37 10.63
N GLY A 126 8.72 7.08 11.84
CA GLY A 126 8.10 8.07 12.73
C GLY A 126 6.71 8.53 12.26
N LEU A 127 6.08 7.77 11.36
CA LEU A 127 4.80 8.13 10.74
C LEU A 127 3.59 7.64 11.54
N LEU A 128 3.81 6.95 12.65
CA LEU A 128 2.76 6.47 13.56
C LEU A 128 2.79 7.20 14.91
N ASP A 129 3.68 8.19 15.08
CA ASP A 129 3.81 8.96 16.31
C ASP A 129 2.50 9.70 16.59
N GLY A 130 1.86 9.42 17.74
CA GLY A 130 0.57 10.01 18.11
C GLY A 130 -0.66 9.36 17.47
N TYR A 131 -0.50 8.28 16.70
CA TYR A 131 -1.61 7.53 16.09
C TYR A 131 -1.79 6.16 16.76
N ARG A 132 -3.05 5.68 16.84
CA ARG A 132 -3.33 4.29 17.21
C ARG A 132 -3.15 3.39 15.99
N CYS A 133 -2.28 2.40 16.09
CA CYS A 133 -2.02 1.43 15.02
C CYS A 133 -2.05 -0.02 15.55
N THR A 134 -2.34 -0.96 14.67
CA THR A 134 -2.21 -2.40 14.95
C THR A 134 -0.87 -2.91 14.44
N ILE A 135 -0.21 -3.76 15.22
CA ILE A 135 0.99 -4.49 14.81
C ILE A 135 0.75 -5.99 14.95
N HIS A 136 1.40 -6.80 14.12
CA HIS A 136 1.39 -8.25 14.31
C HIS A 136 1.91 -8.57 15.72
N TRP A 137 1.26 -9.50 16.42
CA TRP A 137 1.53 -9.79 17.83
C TRP A 137 2.99 -10.19 18.11
N GLU A 138 3.64 -10.87 17.15
CA GLU A 138 5.07 -11.23 17.24
C GLU A 138 6.02 -10.02 17.28
N ASN A 139 5.56 -8.84 16.85
CA ASN A 139 6.39 -7.64 16.74
C ASN A 139 6.08 -6.61 17.84
N HIS A 140 5.32 -6.97 18.88
CA HIS A 140 4.89 -6.04 19.93
C HIS A 140 6.02 -5.66 20.93
N GLU A 141 7.14 -6.38 20.96
CA GLU A 141 8.23 -6.20 21.94
C GLU A 141 9.63 -5.94 21.33
N SER A 142 9.71 -5.48 20.08
CA SER A 142 11.00 -5.26 19.37
C SER A 142 11.46 -3.80 19.34
#